data_AF-A0A4Z0YHY6-F1
#
_entry.id   AF-A0A4Z0YHY6-F1
#
_cell.length_a   1.000
_cell.length_b   1.000
_cell.length_c   1.000
_cell.angle_alpha   90.00
_cell.angle_beta   90.00
_cell.angle_gamma   90.00
#
_symmetry.space_group_name_H-M   'P 1'
#
loop_
_entity.id
_entity.type
_entity.pdbx_description
1 polymer ?
#
loop_
_entity_poly.entity_id
_entity_poly.type
_entity_poly.pdbx_seq_one_letter_code
_entity_poly.pdbx_strand_id
1 'polypeptide(L)'
;MCSILDQRIVGNRLFFSSGNYTFDDDGLPGHNTSSLYWLFLNDPINVSGPIDLNSLGSTDLPNDSLTGGTSPEAGGAAGTFFYDHTTLYLYAGLVGPEADGINNALWAFNSTIDSWSLVQVEGGKISFGNDSEGVHARIPAQSFNSSSPQWTFETATSGIQGLNILKGVMVYVRKGQADLLIAFGGYQTAYTGVEFAAWPWDRRPFSDVFIYDIFSNTWYQQTATSDLPDLRTEFCAGVSSAPDDSSFQITIHGG
;
A
#
# COMPACT_ATOMS: atom_id res chain seq x y z
N MET A 1 10.71 12.19 1.24
CA MET A 1 9.26 11.91 1.26
C MET A 1 8.84 10.58 0.64
N CYS A 2 9.70 9.85 -0.09
CA CYS A 2 9.46 8.43 -0.42
C CYS A 2 9.80 7.45 0.71
N SER A 3 10.09 7.96 1.91
CA SER A 3 10.28 7.16 3.13
C SER A 3 8.98 6.96 3.92
N ILE A 4 7.91 7.65 3.53
CA ILE A 4 6.58 7.45 4.11
C ILE A 4 5.86 6.47 3.19
N LEU A 5 5.96 5.19 3.55
CA LEU A 5 5.18 4.14 2.94
C LEU A 5 3.80 4.10 3.61
N ASP A 6 2.79 3.70 2.85
CA ASP A 6 1.43 3.50 3.32
C ASP A 6 0.81 4.69 4.05
N GLN A 7 0.81 5.86 3.43
CA GLN A 7 0.16 7.04 3.99
C GLN A 7 -1.33 7.11 3.62
N ARG A 8 -2.14 7.65 4.55
CA ARG A 8 -3.57 7.86 4.30
C ARG A 8 -4.07 9.20 4.82
N ILE A 9 -4.76 9.94 3.96
CA ILE A 9 -5.44 11.18 4.35
C ILE A 9 -6.84 10.84 4.86
N VAL A 10 -7.14 11.32 6.06
CA VAL A 10 -8.40 11.12 6.78
C VAL A 10 -8.78 12.45 7.44
N GLY A 11 -9.82 13.10 6.92
CA GLY A 11 -10.14 14.47 7.33
C GLY A 11 -8.98 15.43 7.06
N ASN A 12 -8.48 16.10 8.11
CA ASN A 12 -7.32 16.99 8.02
C ASN A 12 -5.99 16.32 8.43
N ARG A 13 -5.96 14.98 8.57
CA ARG A 13 -4.78 14.25 9.05
C ARG A 13 -4.21 13.36 7.95
N LEU A 14 -2.88 13.38 7.80
CA LEU A 14 -2.14 12.42 7.00
C LEU A 14 -1.49 11.40 7.93
N PHE A 15 -2.04 10.19 7.97
CA PHE A 15 -1.57 9.08 8.78
C PHE A 15 -0.45 8.30 8.08
N PHE A 16 0.48 7.76 8.86
CA PHE A 16 1.55 6.88 8.39
C PHE A 16 2.06 5.99 9.55
N SER A 17 2.51 4.79 9.21
CA SER A 17 2.99 3.75 10.15
C SER A 17 4.00 2.86 9.41
N SER A 18 4.68 1.96 10.12
CA SER A 18 5.32 0.77 9.53
C SER A 18 6.29 1.10 8.39
N GLY A 19 7.50 1.52 8.76
CA GLY A 19 8.57 1.89 7.85
C GLY A 19 9.77 2.51 8.59
N ASN A 20 10.84 2.74 7.84
CA ASN A 20 12.03 3.43 8.35
C ASN A 20 11.92 4.94 8.11
N TYR A 21 11.85 5.70 9.18
CA TYR A 21 11.70 7.16 9.16
C TYR A 21 12.92 7.82 9.79
N THR A 22 13.28 9.00 9.29
CA THR A 22 14.32 9.83 9.92
C THR A 22 13.63 10.98 10.66
N PHE A 23 13.73 10.97 11.99
CA PHE A 23 13.23 12.02 12.85
C PHE A 23 14.36 12.91 13.38
N ASP A 24 14.01 14.01 14.04
CA ASP A 24 14.93 14.98 14.63
C ASP A 24 15.29 14.68 16.11
N ASP A 25 15.04 13.47 16.58
CA ASP A 25 15.23 13.02 17.97
C ASP A 25 16.64 12.57 18.33
N ASP A 26 17.26 11.73 17.50
CA ASP A 26 18.44 10.97 17.88
C ASP A 26 19.65 11.20 16.96
N GLY A 27 19.46 11.94 15.85
CA GLY A 27 20.48 12.20 14.84
C GLY A 27 20.95 10.93 14.10
N LEU A 28 20.26 9.80 14.27
CA LEU A 28 20.53 8.56 13.57
C LEU A 28 19.89 8.57 12.18
N PRO A 29 20.52 7.89 11.20
CA PRO A 29 19.84 7.58 9.94
C PRO A 29 18.65 6.65 10.21
N GLY A 30 17.62 6.73 9.36
CA GLY A 30 16.25 6.29 9.68
C GLY A 30 16.08 4.96 10.40
N HIS A 31 15.11 4.93 11.31
CA HIS A 31 14.84 3.83 12.23
C HIS A 31 13.35 3.43 12.25
N ASN A 32 13.10 2.23 12.78
CA ASN A 32 11.76 1.67 12.94
C ASN A 32 10.93 2.36 14.01
N THR A 33 9.63 2.37 13.78
CA THR A 33 8.68 2.94 14.73
C THR A 33 7.65 1.94 15.19
N SER A 34 7.26 2.04 16.45
CA SER A 34 6.19 1.25 17.08
C SER A 34 4.91 2.07 17.28
N SER A 35 4.71 3.10 16.46
CA SER A 35 3.63 4.07 16.61
C SER A 35 2.95 4.34 15.29
N LEU A 36 1.65 4.59 15.36
CA LEU A 36 0.92 5.26 14.28
C LEU A 36 1.10 6.77 14.45
N TYR A 37 1.61 7.43 13.41
CA TYR A 37 1.79 8.88 13.38
C TYR A 37 0.78 9.56 12.47
N TRP A 38 0.55 10.85 12.71
CA TRP A 38 -0.13 11.70 11.76
C TRP A 38 0.36 13.15 11.76
N LEU A 39 0.33 13.75 10.58
CA LEU A 39 0.53 15.18 10.35
C LEU A 39 -0.82 15.88 10.22
N PHE A 40 -0.94 17.10 10.76
CA PHE A 40 -2.10 17.97 10.54
C PHE A 40 -1.90 18.78 9.26
N LEU A 41 -2.75 18.56 8.27
CA LEU A 41 -2.69 19.20 6.95
C LEU A 41 -3.11 20.69 6.96
N ASN A 42 -3.65 21.17 8.08
CA ASN A 42 -3.95 22.59 8.28
C ASN A 42 -2.73 23.39 8.74
N ASP A 43 -1.67 22.70 9.18
CA ASP A 43 -0.46 23.32 9.69
C ASP A 43 0.65 23.29 8.64
N PRO A 44 1.53 24.29 8.58
CA PRO A 44 2.69 24.25 7.69
C PRO A 44 3.64 23.11 8.08
N ILE A 45 4.00 22.27 7.11
CA ILE A 45 4.91 21.15 7.32
C ILE A 45 6.25 21.48 6.66
N ASN A 46 7.34 21.40 7.43
CA ASN A 46 8.68 21.50 6.85
C ASN A 46 9.01 20.18 6.13
N VAL A 47 9.23 20.28 4.82
CA VAL A 47 9.56 19.14 3.96
C VAL A 47 11.07 18.97 3.75
N SER A 48 11.87 19.86 4.34
CA SER A 48 13.33 19.91 4.22
C SER A 48 13.99 19.45 5.52
N GLY A 49 14.51 18.22 5.51
CA GLY A 49 15.23 17.61 6.63
C GLY A 49 14.49 16.42 7.26
N PRO A 50 14.96 15.94 8.43
CA PRO A 50 14.25 14.97 9.25
C PRO A 50 12.86 15.46 9.66
N ILE A 51 11.94 14.52 9.97
CA ILE A 51 10.59 14.82 10.42
C ILE A 51 10.64 15.29 11.89
N ASP A 52 10.08 16.47 12.18
CA ASP A 52 9.97 16.99 13.56
C ASP A 52 8.93 16.19 14.34
N LEU A 53 9.36 15.42 15.34
CA LEU A 53 8.46 14.60 16.16
C LEU A 53 7.44 15.42 16.94
N ASN A 54 7.76 16.66 17.30
CA ASN A 54 6.83 17.54 18.03
C ASN A 54 5.70 18.07 17.14
N SER A 55 5.86 17.96 15.81
CA SER A 55 4.84 18.33 14.83
C SER A 55 3.81 17.22 14.57
N LEU A 56 4.03 16.03 15.14
CA LEU A 56 3.20 14.84 14.92
C LEU A 56 2.23 14.61 16.07
N GLY A 57 1.03 14.15 15.74
CA GLY A 57 0.26 13.35 16.68
C GLY A 57 0.66 11.87 16.56
N SER A 58 0.57 11.14 17.66
CA SER A 58 0.91 9.72 17.68
C SER A 58 0.08 8.92 18.68
N THR A 59 0.01 7.61 18.44
CA THR A 59 -0.41 6.61 19.42
C THR A 59 0.47 5.38 19.28
N ASP A 60 0.67 4.68 20.39
CA ASP A 60 1.30 3.36 20.35
C ASP A 60 0.47 2.39 19.51
N LEU A 61 1.16 1.50 18.80
CA LEU A 61 0.50 0.39 18.12
C LEU A 61 -0.06 -0.60 19.16
N PRO A 62 -1.25 -1.17 18.92
CA PRO A 62 -1.92 -2.03 19.89
C PRO A 62 -1.29 -3.43 20.01
N ASN A 63 -0.33 -3.76 19.13
CA ASN A 63 0.32 -5.06 19.10
C ASN A 63 1.68 -4.98 18.38
N ASP A 64 2.68 -5.69 18.91
CA ASP A 64 4.04 -5.74 18.35
C ASP A 64 4.08 -6.32 16.93
N SER A 65 3.10 -7.14 16.55
CA SER A 65 2.99 -7.63 15.17
C SER A 65 2.85 -6.48 14.15
N LEU A 66 2.31 -5.33 14.53
CA LEU A 66 2.18 -4.17 13.62
C LEU A 66 3.48 -3.38 13.41
N THR A 67 4.55 -3.74 14.11
CA THR A 67 5.84 -3.01 14.05
C THR A 67 6.67 -3.31 12.79
N GLY A 68 6.22 -4.23 11.92
CA GLY A 68 6.84 -4.52 10.62
C GLY A 68 7.22 -5.99 10.43
N GLY A 69 7.75 -6.30 9.23
CA GLY A 69 8.06 -7.57 8.53
C GLY A 69 9.44 -8.18 8.84
N THR A 70 9.65 -9.46 8.53
CA THR A 70 10.94 -10.15 8.73
C THR A 70 11.88 -9.97 7.54
N SER A 71 13.17 -9.72 7.83
CA SER A 71 14.40 -9.92 7.03
C SER A 71 14.26 -10.39 5.55
N PRO A 72 14.92 -9.75 4.57
CA PRO A 72 16.32 -9.28 4.69
C PRO A 72 16.49 -7.87 5.25
N GLU A 73 15.43 -7.08 5.41
CA GLU A 73 15.53 -5.75 6.03
C GLU A 73 14.75 -5.70 7.34
N ALA A 74 15.48 -5.58 8.46
CA ALA A 74 14.91 -5.11 9.71
C ALA A 74 14.37 -3.69 9.47
N GLY A 75 13.05 -3.55 9.48
CA GLY A 75 12.37 -2.26 9.36
C GLY A 75 11.84 -1.81 8.01
N GLY A 76 11.82 -2.71 7.04
CA GLY A 76 11.35 -2.40 5.69
C GLY A 76 9.86 -2.63 5.40
N ALA A 77 9.02 -3.02 6.36
CA ALA A 77 7.72 -3.57 5.97
C ALA A 77 6.58 -2.57 5.95
N ALA A 78 6.29 -2.13 4.73
CA ALA A 78 5.05 -1.53 4.29
C ALA A 78 3.83 -2.39 4.67
N GLY A 79 2.90 -1.80 5.41
CA GLY A 79 1.56 -2.33 5.67
C GLY A 79 0.52 -1.32 5.20
N THR A 80 -0.40 -1.74 4.34
CA THR A 80 -1.35 -0.83 3.70
C THR A 80 -2.55 -0.47 4.58
N PHE A 81 -3.00 0.79 4.51
CA PHE A 81 -4.25 1.22 5.13
C PHE A 81 -5.45 1.06 4.19
N PHE A 82 -6.40 0.21 4.57
CA PHE A 82 -7.79 0.33 4.12
C PHE A 82 -8.48 1.43 4.92
N TYR A 83 -9.48 2.10 4.34
CA TYR A 83 -10.11 3.24 5.00
C TYR A 83 -11.55 3.43 4.54
N ASP A 84 -12.43 3.75 5.50
CA ASP A 84 -13.88 3.85 5.29
C ASP A 84 -14.47 5.24 5.56
N HIS A 85 -13.66 6.30 5.53
CA HIS A 85 -13.98 7.71 5.91
C HIS A 85 -13.82 8.06 7.39
N THR A 86 -13.68 7.07 8.28
CA THR A 86 -13.45 7.33 9.72
C THR A 86 -12.42 6.41 10.33
N THR A 87 -12.28 5.21 9.80
CA THR A 87 -11.53 4.11 10.37
C THR A 87 -10.46 3.67 9.40
N LEU A 88 -9.21 3.63 9.86
CA LEU A 88 -8.08 3.04 9.17
C LEU A 88 -7.98 1.57 9.57
N TYR A 89 -7.95 0.65 8.61
CA TYR A 89 -7.71 -0.76 8.87
C TYR A 89 -6.33 -1.12 8.34
N LEU A 90 -5.47 -1.61 9.22
CA LEU A 90 -4.09 -1.96 8.92
C LEU A 90 -4.04 -3.39 8.37
N TYR A 91 -3.42 -3.55 7.20
CA TYR A 91 -3.27 -4.81 6.51
C TYR A 91 -1.83 -4.97 6.01
N ALA A 92 -1.23 -6.15 6.19
CA ALA A 92 0.18 -6.45 5.93
C ALA A 92 1.16 -5.76 6.90
N GLY A 93 2.39 -6.28 6.94
CA GLY A 93 3.45 -5.84 7.85
C GLY A 93 3.54 -6.62 9.17
N LEU A 94 2.86 -7.77 9.28
CA LEU A 94 2.90 -8.62 10.48
C LEU A 94 4.12 -9.55 10.50
N VAL A 95 4.79 -9.65 11.64
CA VAL A 95 5.87 -10.62 11.91
C VAL A 95 5.51 -11.59 12.99
N GLY A 96 6.03 -12.81 12.82
CA GLY A 96 6.06 -13.83 13.87
C GLY A 96 4.87 -14.79 13.78
N PRO A 97 4.83 -15.79 14.68
CA PRO A 97 3.69 -16.71 14.82
C PRO A 97 2.33 -16.00 14.94
N GLU A 98 2.34 -14.73 15.34
CA GLU A 98 1.18 -13.86 15.51
C GLU A 98 0.57 -13.43 14.17
N ALA A 99 1.35 -13.33 13.08
CA ALA A 99 0.85 -13.08 11.73
C ALA A 99 -0.08 -14.21 11.25
N ASP A 100 0.29 -15.46 11.56
CA ASP A 100 -0.54 -16.64 11.32
C ASP A 100 -1.71 -16.78 12.33
N GLY A 101 -1.69 -16.00 13.42
CA GLY A 101 -2.64 -16.06 14.53
C GLY A 101 -3.88 -15.18 14.35
N ILE A 102 -3.78 -14.09 13.59
CA ILE A 102 -4.91 -13.18 13.30
C ILE A 102 -5.57 -13.59 11.97
N ASN A 103 -6.09 -14.82 11.92
CA ASN A 103 -6.94 -15.21 10.81
C ASN A 103 -8.23 -14.39 10.87
N ASN A 104 -8.55 -13.66 9.80
CA ASN A 104 -9.84 -13.00 9.62
C ASN A 104 -10.09 -11.82 10.57
N ALA A 105 -9.04 -11.09 10.98
CA ALA A 105 -9.24 -9.82 11.69
C ALA A 105 -8.17 -8.78 11.31
N LEU A 106 -8.52 -7.51 11.45
CA LEU A 106 -7.62 -6.38 11.21
C LEU A 106 -7.64 -5.44 12.42
N TRP A 107 -6.48 -4.88 12.73
CA TRP A 107 -6.43 -3.74 13.64
C TRP A 107 -7.02 -2.52 12.94
N ALA A 108 -7.99 -1.89 13.61
CA ALA A 108 -8.73 -0.76 13.11
C ALA A 108 -8.56 0.43 14.05
N PHE A 109 -8.11 1.56 13.50
CA PHE A 109 -7.94 2.82 14.20
C PHE A 109 -9.06 3.78 13.83
N ASN A 110 -9.92 4.11 14.80
CA ASN A 110 -10.96 5.12 14.60
C ASN A 110 -10.36 6.51 14.79
N SER A 111 -10.21 7.25 13.70
CA SER A 111 -9.63 8.59 13.72
C SER A 111 -10.49 9.64 14.43
N THR A 112 -11.80 9.42 14.62
CA THR A 112 -12.65 10.43 15.27
C THR A 112 -12.44 10.48 16.77
N ILE A 113 -12.13 9.34 17.38
CA ILE A 113 -11.94 9.19 18.84
C ILE A 113 -10.55 8.68 19.22
N ASP A 114 -9.65 8.57 18.24
CA ASP A 114 -8.26 8.09 18.35
C ASP A 114 -8.14 6.79 19.16
N SER A 115 -8.91 5.77 18.78
CA SER A 115 -8.96 4.50 19.50
C SER A 115 -8.75 3.29 18.60
N TRP A 116 -7.99 2.32 19.10
CA TRP A 116 -7.79 1.02 18.47
C TRP A 116 -8.91 0.03 18.81
N SER A 117 -9.21 -0.84 17.84
CA SER A 117 -10.04 -2.02 18.03
C SER A 117 -9.59 -3.13 17.09
N LEU A 118 -9.81 -4.38 17.48
CA LEU A 118 -9.58 -5.52 16.60
C LEU A 118 -10.92 -5.89 15.95
N VAL A 119 -11.01 -5.77 14.63
CA VAL A 119 -12.24 -5.97 13.88
C VAL A 119 -12.16 -7.30 13.13
N GLN A 120 -13.14 -8.16 13.35
CA GLN A 120 -13.28 -9.40 12.57
C GLN A 120 -13.72 -9.05 11.14
N VAL A 121 -13.07 -9.69 10.17
CA VAL A 121 -13.38 -9.55 8.76
C VAL A 121 -13.76 -10.92 8.23
N GLU A 122 -15.01 -11.07 7.83
CA GLU A 122 -15.48 -12.35 7.28
C GLU A 122 -15.03 -12.49 5.80
N GLY A 123 -15.15 -13.68 5.22
CA GLY A 123 -14.80 -13.92 3.80
C GLY A 123 -13.57 -14.81 3.56
N GLY A 124 -12.84 -15.20 4.61
CA GLY A 124 -11.75 -16.17 4.53
C GLY A 124 -10.38 -15.62 4.91
N LYS A 125 -9.35 -16.47 4.83
CA LYS A 125 -7.99 -16.17 5.32
C LYS A 125 -7.38 -14.98 4.59
N ILE A 126 -7.18 -13.91 5.34
CA ILE A 126 -6.56 -12.64 4.90
C ILE A 126 -5.07 -12.85 4.57
N SER A 127 -4.40 -13.73 5.31
CA SER A 127 -2.97 -13.96 5.19
C SER A 127 -2.62 -14.85 4.00
N PHE A 128 -1.97 -14.27 2.99
CA PHE A 128 -1.38 -14.98 1.85
C PHE A 128 0.11 -14.66 1.76
N GLY A 129 0.95 -15.68 1.61
CA GLY A 129 2.39 -15.49 1.38
C GLY A 129 3.14 -14.83 2.54
N ASN A 130 2.81 -15.19 3.79
CA ASN A 130 3.46 -14.69 5.02
C ASN A 130 3.30 -13.17 5.23
N ASP A 131 2.16 -12.59 4.84
CA ASP A 131 1.81 -11.17 5.01
C ASP A 131 2.85 -10.19 4.44
N SER A 132 3.44 -10.58 3.31
CA SER A 132 4.48 -9.81 2.64
C SER A 132 3.94 -8.52 2.00
N GLU A 133 4.64 -7.42 2.29
CA GLU A 133 4.71 -6.12 1.60
C GLU A 133 3.49 -5.76 0.73
N GLY A 134 2.40 -5.37 1.38
CA GLY A 134 1.26 -4.75 0.72
C GLY A 134 1.52 -3.25 0.54
N VAL A 135 1.76 -2.80 -0.69
CA VAL A 135 2.17 -1.40 -0.96
C VAL A 135 1.00 -0.43 -1.27
N HIS A 136 -0.19 -0.94 -1.56
CA HIS A 136 -1.33 -0.06 -1.88
C HIS A 136 -2.69 -0.77 -1.77
N ALA A 137 -3.61 -0.18 -1.02
CA ALA A 137 -5.01 -0.56 -0.96
C ALA A 137 -5.92 0.63 -1.28
N ARG A 138 -6.90 0.44 -2.16
CA ARG A 138 -8.03 1.37 -2.29
C ARG A 138 -9.30 0.58 -2.50
N ILE A 139 -10.30 0.89 -1.71
CA ILE A 139 -11.62 0.28 -1.80
C ILE A 139 -12.45 1.11 -2.79
N PRO A 140 -12.99 0.51 -3.86
CA PRO A 140 -14.08 1.12 -4.62
C PRO A 140 -15.24 1.45 -3.66
N ALA A 141 -15.87 2.61 -3.81
CA ALA A 141 -16.88 3.11 -2.86
C ALA A 141 -18.07 2.15 -2.59
N GLN A 142 -18.21 1.07 -3.36
CA GLN A 142 -19.33 0.12 -3.28
C GLN A 142 -18.98 -1.22 -2.58
N SER A 143 -17.72 -1.53 -2.26
CA SER A 143 -17.34 -2.89 -1.83
C SER A 143 -16.98 -3.05 -0.35
N PHE A 144 -16.93 -1.99 0.46
CA PHE A 144 -16.66 -2.11 1.90
C PHE A 144 -17.84 -1.60 2.74
N ASN A 145 -18.54 -2.54 3.36
CA ASN A 145 -19.49 -2.23 4.41
C ASN A 145 -18.71 -2.05 5.71
N SER A 146 -18.49 -0.82 6.15
CA SER A 146 -17.77 -0.51 7.40
C SER A 146 -18.37 -1.14 8.66
N SER A 147 -19.67 -1.45 8.64
CA SER A 147 -20.37 -2.05 9.77
C SER A 147 -20.16 -3.56 9.88
N SER A 148 -19.74 -4.21 8.78
CA SER A 148 -19.37 -5.62 8.71
C SER A 148 -18.40 -5.76 7.55
N PRO A 149 -17.10 -5.53 7.78
CA PRO A 149 -16.12 -5.63 6.72
C PRO A 149 -16.09 -7.08 6.23
N GLN A 150 -16.11 -7.23 4.91
CA GLN A 150 -16.12 -8.52 4.23
C GLN A 150 -15.02 -8.51 3.18
N TRP A 151 -14.25 -9.58 3.12
CA TRP A 151 -13.41 -9.86 1.97
C TRP A 151 -14.19 -10.65 0.94
N THR A 152 -14.12 -10.22 -0.32
CA THR A 152 -14.49 -11.06 -1.44
C THR A 152 -13.25 -11.39 -2.25
N PHE A 153 -13.02 -12.69 -2.44
CA PHE A 153 -12.00 -13.17 -3.37
C PHE A 153 -12.57 -13.13 -4.77
N GLU A 154 -12.29 -12.05 -5.49
CA GLU A 154 -12.65 -11.94 -6.90
C GLU A 154 -11.62 -12.67 -7.76
N THR A 155 -12.03 -13.79 -8.35
CA THR A 155 -11.23 -14.42 -9.40
C THR A 155 -11.64 -13.82 -10.73
N ALA A 156 -10.68 -13.22 -11.44
CA ALA A 156 -10.91 -12.71 -12.78
C ALA A 156 -11.54 -13.80 -13.66
N THR A 157 -12.68 -13.49 -14.25
CA THR A 157 -13.49 -14.48 -14.97
C THR A 157 -13.06 -14.62 -16.43
N SER A 158 -12.27 -13.66 -16.93
CA SER A 158 -11.75 -13.67 -18.29
C SER A 158 -10.49 -12.79 -18.43
N GLY A 159 -9.85 -12.84 -19.60
CA GLY A 159 -8.66 -12.05 -19.91
C GLY A 159 -7.36 -12.82 -19.70
N ILE A 160 -6.27 -12.08 -19.50
CA ILE A 160 -4.97 -12.68 -19.17
C ILE A 160 -4.95 -13.21 -17.73
N GLN A 161 -4.02 -14.11 -17.43
CA GLN A 161 -3.79 -14.51 -16.04
C GLN A 161 -3.43 -13.28 -15.20
N GLY A 162 -3.99 -13.21 -13.99
CA GLY A 162 -3.65 -12.17 -13.03
C GLY A 162 -2.15 -12.04 -12.80
N LEU A 163 -1.73 -10.84 -12.43
CA LEU A 163 -0.31 -10.48 -12.31
C LEU A 163 0.39 -11.08 -11.10
N ASN A 164 1.58 -11.59 -11.35
CA ASN A 164 2.58 -11.97 -10.36
C ASN A 164 3.57 -10.80 -10.23
N ILE A 165 3.21 -9.80 -9.41
CA ILE A 165 3.98 -8.57 -9.18
C ILE A 165 4.52 -8.54 -7.75
N LEU A 166 5.77 -8.12 -7.58
CA LEU A 166 6.35 -7.81 -6.28
C LEU A 166 7.06 -6.46 -6.36
N LYS A 167 6.94 -5.61 -5.33
CA LYS A 167 7.60 -4.28 -5.28
C LYS A 167 7.36 -3.40 -6.53
N GLY A 168 6.21 -3.57 -7.16
CA GLY A 168 5.67 -2.67 -8.19
C GLY A 168 4.52 -1.85 -7.62
N VAL A 169 3.73 -1.20 -8.47
CA VAL A 169 2.58 -0.41 -8.01
C VAL A 169 1.29 -0.95 -8.59
N MET A 170 0.19 -0.77 -7.85
CA MET A 170 -1.17 -0.88 -8.35
C MET A 170 -1.94 0.36 -7.90
N VAL A 171 -2.46 1.14 -8.85
CA VAL A 171 -3.20 2.37 -8.58
C VAL A 171 -4.63 2.25 -9.07
N TYR A 172 -5.55 2.92 -8.38
CA TYR A 172 -6.96 2.97 -8.77
C TYR A 172 -7.24 4.21 -9.62
N VAL A 173 -8.04 4.05 -10.67
CA VAL A 173 -8.43 5.12 -11.59
C VAL A 173 -9.95 5.08 -11.82
N ARG A 174 -10.60 6.24 -11.65
CA ARG A 174 -12.05 6.40 -11.84
C ARG A 174 -12.44 6.49 -13.31
N LYS A 175 -12.28 5.39 -14.05
CA LYS A 175 -12.59 5.33 -15.48
C LYS A 175 -13.38 4.07 -15.81
N GLY A 176 -14.25 4.16 -16.80
CA GLY A 176 -15.10 3.03 -17.19
C GLY A 176 -16.40 2.98 -16.38
N GLN A 177 -17.04 1.81 -16.34
CA GLN A 177 -18.36 1.66 -15.72
C GLN A 177 -18.30 1.41 -14.20
N ALA A 178 -17.25 0.75 -13.71
CA ALA A 178 -17.05 0.49 -12.27
C ALA A 178 -15.59 0.69 -11.82
N ASP A 179 -14.85 1.55 -12.53
CA ASP A 179 -13.44 1.90 -12.29
C ASP A 179 -12.41 0.85 -12.72
N LEU A 180 -11.13 1.26 -12.71
CA LEU A 180 -9.99 0.43 -13.12
C LEU A 180 -8.94 0.34 -12.01
N LEU A 181 -8.26 -0.80 -11.93
CA LEU A 181 -6.96 -0.93 -11.26
C LEU A 181 -5.86 -1.04 -12.31
N ILE A 182 -4.80 -0.24 -12.18
CA ILE A 182 -3.68 -0.21 -13.12
C ILE A 182 -2.41 -0.60 -12.38
N ALA A 183 -1.71 -1.63 -12.85
CA ALA A 183 -0.49 -2.14 -12.23
C ALA A 183 0.68 -2.21 -13.23
N PHE A 184 1.88 -1.85 -12.78
CA PHE A 184 3.10 -1.87 -13.61
C PHE A 184 4.38 -1.82 -12.76
N GLY A 185 5.52 -2.09 -13.40
CA GLY A 185 6.84 -2.14 -12.77
C GLY A 185 7.04 -3.30 -11.79
N GLY A 186 8.07 -3.21 -10.95
CA GLY A 186 8.39 -4.22 -9.95
C GLY A 186 9.07 -5.46 -10.53
N TYR A 187 9.08 -6.54 -9.75
CA TYR A 187 9.59 -7.85 -10.13
C TYR A 187 8.50 -8.74 -10.72
N GLN A 188 8.89 -9.61 -11.65
CA GLN A 188 8.06 -10.68 -12.18
C GLN A 188 8.25 -11.97 -11.37
N THR A 189 7.22 -12.36 -10.63
CA THR A 189 7.32 -13.52 -9.72
C THR A 189 6.78 -14.82 -10.30
N ALA A 190 6.32 -14.82 -11.57
CA ALA A 190 5.82 -16.02 -12.24
C ALA A 190 6.90 -17.07 -12.58
N TYR A 191 8.17 -16.70 -12.56
CA TYR A 191 9.30 -17.58 -12.90
C TYR A 191 10.57 -17.16 -12.15
N THR A 192 11.56 -18.06 -12.09
CA THR A 192 12.90 -17.74 -11.56
C THR A 192 13.69 -16.94 -12.61
N GLY A 193 14.02 -15.71 -12.27
CA GLY A 193 14.82 -14.79 -13.06
C GLY A 193 16.30 -15.15 -13.13
N VAL A 194 17.01 -14.45 -14.02
CA VAL A 194 18.46 -14.58 -14.25
C VAL A 194 19.18 -13.22 -14.21
N GLU A 195 18.44 -12.11 -14.02
CA GLU A 195 18.99 -10.77 -13.98
C GLU A 195 19.96 -10.56 -12.81
N PHE A 196 19.67 -11.19 -11.67
CA PHE A 196 20.46 -11.04 -10.44
C PHE A 196 20.84 -12.40 -9.85
N ALA A 197 22.13 -12.62 -9.58
CA ALA A 197 22.61 -13.89 -9.04
C ALA A 197 22.09 -14.21 -7.61
N ALA A 198 21.79 -13.17 -6.82
CA ALA A 198 21.34 -13.29 -5.43
C ALA A 198 19.85 -12.96 -5.23
N TRP A 199 19.10 -12.73 -6.32
CA TRP A 199 17.68 -12.39 -6.26
C TRP A 199 16.89 -13.20 -7.29
N PRO A 200 15.82 -13.90 -6.90
CA PRO A 200 15.21 -14.92 -7.74
C PRO A 200 14.30 -14.38 -8.86
N TRP A 201 14.16 -13.06 -9.02
CA TRP A 201 13.19 -12.47 -9.95
C TRP A 201 13.79 -11.36 -10.80
N ASP A 202 13.40 -11.34 -12.07
CA ASP A 202 13.74 -10.27 -13.01
C ASP A 202 12.81 -9.08 -12.81
N ARG A 203 13.31 -7.88 -13.09
CA ARG A 203 12.51 -6.66 -13.14
C ARG A 203 11.62 -6.67 -14.38
N ARG A 204 10.40 -6.16 -14.20
CA ARG A 204 9.39 -6.07 -15.24
C ARG A 204 9.60 -4.81 -16.10
N PRO A 205 9.52 -4.92 -17.44
CA PRO A 205 9.47 -3.78 -18.34
C PRO A 205 8.32 -2.82 -18.04
N PHE A 206 8.59 -1.50 -18.04
CA PHE A 206 7.55 -0.48 -17.91
C PHE A 206 6.59 -0.43 -19.10
N SER A 207 6.94 -1.09 -20.22
CA SER A 207 6.02 -1.31 -21.33
C SER A 207 4.84 -2.19 -20.94
N ASP A 208 4.95 -3.02 -19.89
CA ASP A 208 3.88 -3.92 -19.46
C ASP A 208 2.97 -3.24 -18.44
N VAL A 209 1.87 -2.66 -18.93
CA VAL A 209 0.84 -2.06 -18.09
C VAL A 209 -0.36 -3.00 -18.02
N PHE A 210 -0.71 -3.42 -16.83
CA PHE A 210 -1.84 -4.29 -16.57
C PHE A 210 -3.03 -3.48 -16.10
N ILE A 211 -4.21 -3.80 -16.61
CA ILE A 211 -5.45 -3.09 -16.33
C ILE A 211 -6.50 -4.11 -15.92
N TYR A 212 -7.02 -3.99 -14.71
CA TYR A 212 -8.19 -4.72 -14.27
C TYR A 212 -9.41 -3.83 -14.39
N ASP A 213 -10.36 -4.24 -15.23
CA ASP A 213 -11.68 -3.61 -15.30
C ASP A 213 -12.60 -4.28 -14.28
N ILE A 214 -12.99 -3.51 -13.26
CA ILE A 214 -13.80 -3.99 -12.15
C ILE A 214 -15.22 -4.34 -12.63
N PHE A 215 -15.75 -3.63 -13.64
CA PHE A 215 -17.11 -3.87 -14.11
C PHE A 215 -17.22 -5.22 -14.81
N SER A 216 -16.28 -5.49 -15.71
CA SER A 216 -16.26 -6.73 -16.50
C SER A 216 -15.51 -7.86 -15.81
N ASN A 217 -14.91 -7.62 -14.63
CA ASN A 217 -14.09 -8.57 -13.88
C ASN A 217 -13.04 -9.26 -14.78
N THR A 218 -12.30 -8.45 -15.52
CA THR A 218 -11.40 -8.88 -16.62
C THR A 218 -10.04 -8.17 -16.55
N TRP A 219 -8.97 -8.94 -16.74
CA TRP A 219 -7.60 -8.40 -16.90
C TRP A 219 -7.24 -8.17 -18.36
N TYR A 220 -6.65 -7.01 -18.61
CA TYR A 220 -6.04 -6.61 -19.87
C TYR A 220 -4.56 -6.28 -19.67
N GLN A 221 -3.78 -6.42 -20.74
CA GLN A 221 -2.43 -5.89 -20.81
C GLN A 221 -2.36 -4.89 -21.96
N GLN A 222 -1.83 -3.72 -21.66
CA GLN A 222 -1.56 -2.68 -22.63
C GLN A 222 -0.05 -2.46 -22.71
N THR A 223 0.49 -2.50 -23.92
CA THR A 223 1.88 -2.12 -24.15
C THR A 223 1.99 -0.61 -24.14
N ALA A 224 2.66 -0.04 -23.14
CA ALA A 224 3.01 1.37 -23.15
C ALA A 224 4.02 1.64 -24.27
N THR A 225 3.83 2.76 -24.95
CA THR A 225 4.64 3.18 -26.09
C THR A 225 5.38 4.47 -25.75
N SER A 226 6.37 4.83 -26.56
CA SER A 226 7.18 6.07 -26.45
C SER A 226 8.24 6.04 -25.34
N ASP A 227 8.53 7.19 -24.73
CA ASP A 227 9.61 7.40 -23.77
C ASP A 227 9.28 6.72 -22.43
N LEU A 228 9.79 5.50 -22.25
CA LEU A 228 9.53 4.67 -21.09
C LEU A 228 10.68 4.79 -20.07
N PRO A 229 10.37 4.80 -18.76
CA PRO A 229 11.39 4.66 -17.74
C PRO A 229 12.16 3.34 -17.88
N ASP A 230 13.42 3.34 -17.44
CA ASP A 230 14.17 2.12 -17.19
C ASP A 230 13.45 1.21 -16.17
N LEU A 231 13.90 -0.04 -16.09
CA LEU A 231 13.37 -1.03 -15.13
C LEU A 231 13.54 -0.55 -13.68
N ARG A 232 12.44 -0.44 -12.94
CA ARG A 232 12.40 0.06 -11.54
C ARG A 232 11.55 -0.83 -10.64
N THR A 233 11.95 -0.87 -9.38
CA THR A 233 11.27 -1.53 -8.25
C THR A 233 11.19 -0.53 -7.09
N GLU A 234 10.26 -0.73 -6.16
CA GLU A 234 10.19 0.07 -4.91
C GLU A 234 10.01 1.58 -5.15
N PHE A 235 9.44 1.95 -6.29
CA PHE A 235 9.08 3.33 -6.61
C PHE A 235 7.69 3.67 -6.07
N CYS A 236 7.44 4.95 -5.81
CA CYS A 236 6.13 5.44 -5.44
C CYS A 236 5.33 5.87 -6.68
N ALA A 237 4.01 5.75 -6.64
CA ALA A 237 3.11 6.25 -7.68
C ALA A 237 1.93 7.04 -7.10
N GLY A 238 1.49 8.07 -7.81
CA GLY A 238 0.30 8.86 -7.49
C GLY A 238 -0.55 9.13 -8.73
N VAL A 239 -1.87 9.23 -8.56
CA VAL A 239 -2.81 9.50 -9.66
C VAL A 239 -3.37 10.91 -9.54
N SER A 240 -3.28 11.68 -10.61
CA SER A 240 -4.03 12.92 -10.81
C SER A 240 -5.05 12.75 -11.94
N SER A 241 -6.14 13.51 -11.88
CA SER A 241 -7.23 13.47 -12.84
C SER A 241 -7.54 14.87 -13.35
N ALA A 242 -7.96 14.96 -14.62
CA ALA A 242 -8.61 16.17 -15.10
C ALA A 242 -9.91 16.42 -14.30
N PRO A 243 -10.37 17.67 -14.14
CA PRO A 243 -11.58 17.97 -13.36
C PRO A 243 -12.84 17.24 -13.83
N ASP A 244 -12.86 16.78 -15.08
CA ASP A 244 -13.95 16.05 -15.72
C ASP A 244 -13.71 14.53 -15.86
N ASP A 245 -12.64 14.00 -15.23
CA ASP A 245 -12.21 12.60 -15.33
C ASP A 245 -12.01 12.12 -16.81
N SER A 246 -11.80 13.06 -17.75
CA SER A 246 -11.56 12.73 -19.17
C SER A 246 -10.19 12.08 -19.37
N SER A 247 -9.19 12.54 -18.64
CA SER A 247 -7.82 12.04 -18.64
C SER A 247 -7.25 11.89 -17.23
N PHE A 248 -6.31 10.95 -17.09
CA PHE A 248 -5.60 10.68 -15.85
C PHE A 248 -4.10 10.68 -16.11
N GLN A 249 -3.33 11.10 -15.12
CA GLN A 249 -1.88 11.03 -15.14
C GLN A 249 -1.41 10.25 -13.92
N ILE A 250 -0.56 9.26 -14.16
CA ILE A 250 0.12 8.52 -13.10
C ILE A 250 1.54 9.06 -13.03
N THR A 251 1.91 9.64 -11.89
CA THR A 251 3.25 10.17 -11.63
C THR A 251 4.02 9.20 -10.76
N ILE A 252 5.26 8.90 -11.14
CA ILE A 252 6.15 8.02 -10.38
C ILE A 252 7.36 8.78 -9.84
N HIS A 253 7.92 8.31 -8.72
CA HIS A 253 9.14 8.86 -8.14
C HIS A 253 9.97 7.77 -7.45
N GLY A 254 11.30 7.86 -7.57
CA GLY A 254 12.24 6.88 -7.02
C GLY A 254 12.31 5.58 -7.82
N GLY A 255 12.90 4.56 -7.20
CA GLY A 255 13.15 3.24 -7.78
C GLY A 255 14.23 3.17 -8.83
#